data_AF-A0A1G8RDM3-F1
#
_entry.id   AF-A0A1G8RDM3-F1
#
_cell.length_a   1.000
_cell.length_b   1.000
_cell.length_c   1.000
_cell.angle_alpha   90.00
_cell.angle_beta   90.00
_cell.angle_gamma   90.00
#
_symmetry.space_group_name_H-M   'P 1'
#
loop_
_entity.id
_entity.type
_entity.pdbx_description
1 polymer ?
#
loop_
_entity_poly.entity_id
_entity_poly.type
_entity_poly.pdbx_seq_one_letter_code
_entity_poly.pdbx_strand_id
1 'polypeptide(L)'
;MKNPKKLIFTVFHIITPLFYFAGYSAIQFFQGNPVMETIPDTLSIIAIYSIVMNIMWVFNVDKLDRAIERDKENREHNANV
;
A
#
# COMPACT_ATOMS: atom_id res chain seq x y z
N MET A 1 3.63 -15.68 8.06
CA MET A 1 2.41 -14.83 8.01
C MET A 1 1.43 -15.44 7.05
N LYS A 2 0.16 -15.66 7.45
CA LYS A 2 -0.74 -16.62 6.81
C LYS A 2 -1.39 -16.18 5.47
N ASN A 3 -1.21 -14.95 4.98
CA ASN A 3 -1.83 -14.49 3.73
C ASN A 3 -1.04 -13.34 3.03
N PRO A 4 -0.21 -13.63 2.01
CA PRO A 4 0.59 -12.61 1.31
C PRO A 4 -0.26 -11.56 0.59
N LYS A 5 -1.41 -11.95 0.02
CA LYS A 5 -2.38 -11.03 -0.58
C LYS A 5 -2.82 -9.92 0.38
N LYS A 6 -3.17 -10.31 1.62
CA LYS A 6 -3.61 -9.39 2.66
C LYS A 6 -2.49 -8.43 3.07
N LEU A 7 -1.26 -8.91 3.17
CA LEU A 7 -0.11 -8.06 3.45
C LEU A 7 0.08 -7.00 2.37
N ILE A 8 0.13 -7.41 1.11
CA ILE A 8 0.34 -6.49 -0.01
C ILE A 8 -0.79 -5.45 -0.03
N PHE A 9 -2.04 -5.89 0.12
CA PHE A 9 -3.17 -4.98 0.23
C PHE A 9 -2.99 -3.96 1.37
N THR A 10 -2.69 -4.42 2.58
CA THR A 10 -2.51 -3.56 3.76
C THR A 10 -1.34 -2.59 3.58
N VAL A 11 -0.22 -3.02 3.01
CA VAL A 11 0.94 -2.16 2.78
C VAL A 11 0.55 -1.02 1.85
N PHE A 12 -0.02 -1.34 0.68
CA PHE A 12 -0.31 -0.32 -0.33
C PHE A 12 -1.52 0.57 0.02
N HIS A 13 -2.57 0.03 0.63
CA HIS A 13 -3.80 0.80 0.88
C HIS A 13 -3.86 1.45 2.26
N ILE A 14 -3.05 1.03 3.22
CA ILE A 14 -3.09 1.55 4.60
C ILE A 14 -1.75 2.15 4.99
N ILE A 15 -0.67 1.38 4.88
CA ILE A 15 0.64 1.82 5.36
C ILE A 15 1.15 2.98 4.50
N THR A 16 1.09 2.89 3.17
CA THR A 16 1.61 3.94 2.29
C THR A 16 0.90 5.31 2.48
N PRO A 17 -0.44 5.40 2.49
CA PRO A 17 -1.11 6.68 2.77
C PRO A 17 -0.76 7.26 4.14
N LEU A 18 -0.64 6.41 5.15
CA LEU A 18 -0.37 6.81 6.52
C LEU A 18 1.08 7.31 6.69
N PHE A 19 2.03 6.65 6.05
CA PHE A 19 3.42 7.11 5.96
C PHE A 19 3.55 8.42 5.17
N TYR A 20 2.82 8.56 4.07
CA TYR A 20 2.79 9.79 3.29
C TYR A 20 2.26 10.95 4.14
N PHE A 21 1.14 10.74 4.83
CA PHE A 21 0.56 11.74 5.73
C PHE A 21 1.54 12.14 6.82
N ALA A 22 2.11 11.17 7.55
CA ALA A 22 3.05 11.44 8.63
C ALA A 22 4.32 12.15 8.14
N GLY A 23 4.89 11.68 7.01
CA GLY A 23 6.10 12.27 6.43
C GLY A 23 5.87 13.69 5.92
N TYR A 24 4.77 13.92 5.22
CA TYR A 24 4.42 15.25 4.71
C TYR A 24 4.13 16.21 5.86
N SER A 25 3.35 15.81 6.87
CA SER A 25 3.11 16.62 8.06
C SER A 25 4.41 16.94 8.82
N ALA A 26 5.33 15.98 8.94
CA ALA A 26 6.62 16.21 9.58
C ALA A 26 7.45 17.27 8.82
N ILE A 27 7.53 17.16 7.49
CA ILE A 27 8.24 18.13 6.64
C ILE A 27 7.64 19.53 6.81
N GLN A 28 6.31 19.66 6.78
CA GLN A 28 5.64 20.95 6.94
C GLN A 28 5.88 21.57 8.32
N PHE A 29 5.89 20.74 9.36
CA PHE A 29 6.23 21.18 10.72
C PHE A 29 7.67 21.71 10.80
N PHE A 30 8.65 21.01 10.21
CA PHE A 30 10.04 21.47 10.19
C PHE A 30 10.26 22.73 9.35
N GLN A 31 9.42 22.96 8.33
CA GLN A 31 9.44 24.18 7.50
C GLN A 31 8.75 25.38 8.17
N GLY A 32 8.12 25.19 9.33
CA GLY A 32 7.37 26.24 10.04
C GLY A 32 6.02 26.57 9.41
N ASN A 33 5.53 25.74 8.48
CA ASN A 33 4.25 25.95 7.83
C ASN A 33 3.09 25.51 8.75
N PRO A 34 1.92 26.17 8.68
CA PRO A 34 0.75 25.75 9.44
C PRO A 34 0.25 24.39 8.93
N VAL A 35 0.53 23.32 9.69
CA VAL A 35 0.17 21.95 9.29
C VAL A 35 -1.33 21.83 8.97
N MET A 36 -2.18 22.53 9.72
CA MET A 36 -3.64 22.52 9.52
C MET A 36 -4.08 23.07 8.16
N GLU A 37 -3.37 24.02 7.59
CA GLU A 37 -3.66 24.58 6.26
C GLU A 37 -3.28 23.61 5.13
N THR A 38 -2.33 22.71 5.41
CA THR A 38 -1.80 21.75 4.43
C THR A 38 -2.54 20.39 4.45
N ILE A 39 -3.42 20.17 5.44
CA ILE A 39 -4.23 18.94 5.55
C ILE A 39 -5.14 18.73 4.32
N PRO A 40 -5.90 19.72 3.82
CA PRO A 40 -6.78 19.53 2.67
C PRO A 40 -6.02 19.07 1.41
N ASP A 41 -4.85 19.65 1.16
CA ASP A 41 -4.00 19.29 0.02
C ASP A 41 -3.46 17.85 0.17
N THR A 42 -2.99 17.52 1.37
CA THR A 42 -2.50 16.18 1.70
C THR A 42 -3.58 15.12 1.53
N LEU A 43 -4.79 15.40 2.02
CA LEU A 43 -5.95 14.51 1.89
C LEU A 43 -6.36 14.33 0.42
N SER A 44 -6.31 15.40 -0.37
CA SER A 44 -6.60 15.34 -1.81
C SER A 44 -5.61 14.43 -2.54
N ILE A 45 -4.31 14.50 -2.20
CA ILE A 45 -3.28 13.62 -2.77
C ILE A 45 -3.51 12.17 -2.35
N ILE A 46 -3.84 11.92 -1.08
CA ILE A 46 -4.17 10.58 -0.58
C ILE A 46 -5.41 10.01 -1.28
N ALA A 47 -6.42 10.83 -1.55
CA ALA A 47 -7.62 10.42 -2.27
C ALA A 47 -7.28 10.00 -3.72
N ILE A 48 -6.50 10.81 -4.44
CA ILE A 48 -6.05 10.49 -5.80
C ILE A 48 -5.20 9.21 -5.78
N TYR A 49 -4.25 9.09 -4.85
CA TYR A 49 -3.44 7.89 -4.67
C TYR A 49 -4.32 6.66 -4.45
N SER A 50 -5.34 6.76 -3.60
CA SER A 50 -6.24 5.65 -3.30
C SER A 50 -7.04 5.21 -4.53
N ILE A 51 -7.49 6.14 -5.37
CA ILE A 51 -8.18 5.82 -6.63
C ILE A 51 -7.23 5.08 -7.58
N VAL A 52 -6.01 5.60 -7.78
CA VAL A 52 -5.01 4.98 -8.66
C VAL A 52 -4.64 3.60 -8.15
N MET A 53 -4.40 3.45 -6.84
CA MET A 53 -4.09 2.16 -6.23
C MET A 53 -5.23 1.16 -6.35
N ASN A 54 -6.48 1.61 -6.23
CA ASN A 54 -7.64 0.74 -6.42
C ASN A 54 -7.72 0.22 -7.86
N ILE A 55 -7.55 1.12 -8.84
CA ILE A 55 -7.51 0.75 -10.27
C ILE A 55 -6.37 -0.26 -10.51
N MET A 56 -5.17 0.05 -10.01
CA MET A 56 -4.00 -0.83 -10.15
C MET A 56 -4.25 -2.19 -9.48
N TRP A 57 -4.89 -2.20 -8.31
CA TRP A 57 -5.25 -3.42 -7.59
C TRP A 57 -6.18 -4.30 -8.41
N VAL A 58 -7.24 -3.74 -8.98
CA VAL A 58 -8.18 -4.49 -9.83
C VAL A 58 -7.46 -5.17 -11.00
N PHE A 59 -6.51 -4.49 -11.66
CA PHE A 59 -5.77 -5.10 -12.76
C PHE A 59 -4.72 -6.14 -12.33
N ASN A 60 -4.19 -6.02 -11.12
CA ASN A 60 -3.07 -6.87 -10.67
C ASN A 60 -3.50 -7.99 -9.72
N VAL A 61 -4.70 -7.96 -9.15
CA VAL A 61 -5.15 -8.96 -8.16
C VAL A 61 -5.13 -10.38 -8.72
N ASP A 62 -5.57 -10.58 -9.96
CA ASP A 62 -5.58 -11.89 -10.60
C ASP A 62 -4.17 -12.43 -10.85
N LYS A 63 -3.24 -11.53 -11.24
CA LYS A 63 -1.84 -11.89 -11.45
C LYS A 63 -1.16 -12.22 -10.12
N LEU A 64 -1.52 -11.48 -9.06
CA LEU A 64 -1.02 -11.70 -7.71
C LEU A 64 -1.52 -13.03 -7.14
N ASP A 65 -2.79 -13.37 -7.32
CA ASP A 65 -3.36 -14.64 -6.85
C ASP A 65 -2.65 -15.83 -7.51
N ARG A 66 -2.42 -15.77 -8.83
CA ARG A 66 -1.65 -16.80 -9.55
C ARG A 66 -0.19 -16.91 -9.06
N ALA A 67 0.44 -15.79 -8.73
CA ALA A 67 1.81 -15.80 -8.22
C ALA A 67 1.89 -16.40 -6.81
N ILE A 68 0.90 -16.12 -5.96
CA ILE A 68 0.80 -16.69 -4.61
C ILE A 68 0.58 -18.20 -4.67
N GLU A 69 -0.30 -18.67 -5.55
CA GLU A 69 -0.56 -20.11 -5.70
C GLU A 69 0.70 -20.85 -6.18
N ARG A 70 1.40 -20.31 -7.19
CA ARG A 70 2.69 -20.87 -7.65
C ARG A 70 3.77 -20.90 -6.56
N ASP A 71 3.87 -19.86 -5.74
CA ASP A 71 4.83 -19.85 -4.62
C ASP A 71 4.49 -20.95 -3.61
N LYS A 72 3.19 -21.17 -3.35
CA LYS A 72 2.72 -22.23 -2.46
C LYS A 72 3.02 -23.62 -3.03
N GLU A 73 2.71 -23.87 -4.30
CA GLU A 73 3.02 -25.13 -5.00
C GLU A 73 4.53 -25.44 -4.96
N ASN A 74 5.38 -24.44 -5.23
CA ASN A 74 6.83 -24.61 -5.18
C ASN A 74 7.34 -24.93 -3.77
N ARG A 75 6.77 -24.31 -2.72
CA ARG A 75 7.14 -24.62 -1.32
C ARG A 75 6.74 -26.04 -0.93
N GLU A 76 5.57 -26.50 -1.37
CA GLU A 76 5.09 -27.85 -1.09
C GLU A 76 5.92 -28.91 -1.85
N HIS A 77 6.32 -28.62 -3.09
CA HIS A 77 7.24 -29.48 -3.84
C HIS A 77 8.60 -29.60 -3.13
N ASN A 78 9.21 -28.47 -2.73
CA ASN A 78 10.51 -28.45 -2.05
C ASN A 78 10.49 -29.04 -0.62
N ALA A 79 9.31 -29.17 -0.01
CA ALA A 79 9.16 -29.77 1.32
C ALA A 79 9.00 -31.31 1.26
N ASN A 80 8.66 -31.84 0.08
CA ASN A 80 8.42 -33.28 -0.16
C ASN A 80 9.57 -33.97 -0.94
N VAL A 81 10.60 -33.21 -1.32
CA VAL A 81 11.86 -33.68 -1.93
C VAL A 81 12.96 -33.58 -0.87
#